data_AF-A0A382J7H5-F1
#
_entry.id   AF-A0A382J7H5-F1
#
_cell.length_a   1.000
_cell.length_b   1.000
_cell.length_c   1.000
_cell.angle_alpha   90.00
_cell.angle_beta   90.00
_cell.angle_gamma   90.00
#
_symmetry.space_group_name_H-M   'P 1'
#
loop_
_entity.id
_entity.type
_entity.pdbx_description
1 polymer ?
#
loop_
_entity_poly.entity_id
_entity_poly.type
_entity_poly.pdbx_seq_one_letter_code
_entity_poly.pdbx_strand_id
1 'polypeptide(L)'
;MNYLAETDVTAAMAKAKAERLKVYGKTVKAFGFLGARGTVAEREAHSLTTPEYESYLTDLEQAILDSEKLANERATAAGVREVWRSTQF
;
A
#
# COMPACT_ATOMS: atom_id res chain seq x y z
N MET A 1 8.94 18.80 18.13
CA MET A 1 8.02 19.42 17.13
C MET A 1 8.45 19.14 15.68
N ASN A 2 9.30 18.12 15.43
CA ASN A 2 9.90 17.85 14.11
C ASN A 2 9.38 16.57 13.42
N TYR A 3 8.54 15.78 14.10
CA TYR A 3 8.02 14.50 13.61
C TYR A 3 7.45 14.57 12.18
N LEU A 4 6.74 15.65 11.83
CA LEU A 4 6.21 15.83 10.48
C LEU A 4 7.32 15.97 9.43
N ALA A 5 8.36 16.78 9.70
CA ALA A 5 9.48 16.94 8.76
C ALA A 5 10.34 15.67 8.68
N GLU A 6 10.56 15.01 9.81
CA GLU A 6 11.37 13.79 9.91
C GLU A 6 10.74 12.59 9.21
N THR A 7 9.40 12.58 9.07
CA THR A 7 8.65 11.48 8.46
C THR A 7 8.20 11.75 7.02
N ASP A 8 8.61 12.86 6.39
CA ASP A 8 8.18 13.20 5.02
C ASP A 8 8.62 12.14 4.00
N VAL A 9 9.89 11.73 4.08
CA VAL A 9 10.46 10.72 3.17
C VAL A 9 9.83 9.35 3.41
N THR A 10 9.66 8.94 4.67
CA THR A 10 9.08 7.64 5.01
C THR A 10 7.61 7.54 4.59
N ALA A 11 6.82 8.58 4.82
CA ALA A 11 5.42 8.64 4.37
C ALA A 11 5.31 8.62 2.84
N ALA A 12 6.17 9.35 2.13
CA ALA A 12 6.21 9.33 0.67
C ALA A 12 6.60 7.94 0.13
N MET A 13 7.58 7.27 0.75
CA MET A 13 8.00 5.92 0.37
C MET A 13 6.91 4.87 0.62
N ALA A 14 6.21 4.94 1.76
CA ALA A 14 5.11 4.03 2.07
C ALA A 14 3.97 4.16 1.04
N LYS A 15 3.58 5.39 0.71
CA LYS A 15 2.58 5.66 -0.33
C LYS A 15 3.02 5.16 -1.69
N ALA A 16 4.27 5.45 -2.09
CA ALA A 16 4.83 4.99 -3.36
C ALA A 16 4.88 3.45 -3.45
N LYS A 17 5.19 2.77 -2.34
CA LYS A 17 5.18 1.30 -2.27
C LYS A 17 3.78 0.74 -2.52
N ALA A 18 2.75 1.29 -1.87
CA ALA A 18 1.36 0.89 -2.07
C ALA A 18 0.92 1.10 -3.53
N GLU A 19 1.20 2.27 -4.11
CA GLU A 19 0.86 2.56 -5.51
C GLU A 19 1.58 1.65 -6.50
N ARG A 20 2.87 1.37 -6.27
CA ARG A 20 3.64 0.44 -7.10
C ARG A 20 3.01 -0.96 -7.08
N LEU A 21 2.61 -1.45 -5.91
CA LEU A 21 2.01 -2.77 -5.77
C LEU A 21 0.66 -2.86 -6.49
N LYS A 22 -0.19 -1.83 -6.42
CA LYS A 22 -1.46 -1.79 -7.18
C LYS A 22 -1.27 -2.04 -8.68
N VAL A 23 -0.18 -1.52 -9.25
CA VAL A 23 0.15 -1.75 -10.66
C VAL A 23 0.77 -3.14 -10.87
N TYR A 24 1.63 -3.57 -9.95
CA TYR A 24 2.35 -4.85 -10.02
C TYR A 24 1.42 -6.07 -9.99
N GLY A 25 0.25 -5.99 -9.36
CA GLY A 25 -0.71 -7.10 -9.34
C GLY A 25 -1.12 -7.63 -10.72
N LYS A 26 -1.18 -6.74 -11.73
CA LYS A 26 -1.44 -7.15 -13.12
C LYS A 26 -0.34 -8.05 -13.66
N THR A 27 0.90 -7.75 -13.32
CA THR A 27 2.08 -8.53 -13.70
C THR A 27 2.10 -9.88 -13.02
N VAL A 28 1.82 -9.94 -11.71
CA VAL A 28 1.76 -11.21 -10.96
C VAL A 28 0.66 -12.13 -11.52
N LYS A 29 -0.53 -11.57 -11.76
CA LYS A 29 -1.63 -12.31 -12.41
C LYS A 29 -1.22 -12.81 -13.81
N ALA A 30 -0.57 -11.98 -14.61
CA ALA A 30 -0.11 -12.38 -15.94
C ALA A 30 0.86 -13.55 -15.90
N PHE A 31 1.79 -13.58 -14.94
CA PHE A 31 2.70 -14.72 -14.76
C PHE A 31 1.95 -16.01 -14.41
N GLY A 32 1.02 -15.93 -13.45
CA GLY A 32 0.17 -17.08 -13.09
C GLY A 32 -0.68 -17.59 -14.26
N PHE A 33 -1.15 -16.68 -15.12
CA PHE A 33 -1.91 -17.03 -16.32
C PHE A 33 -1.04 -17.70 -17.40
N LEU A 34 0.20 -17.25 -17.59
CA LEU A 34 1.14 -17.82 -18.55
C LEU A 34 1.61 -19.23 -18.15
N GLY A 35 1.70 -19.52 -16.84
CA GLY A 35 2.07 -20.85 -16.34
C GLY A 35 0.93 -21.87 -16.36
N ALA A 36 -0.32 -21.42 -16.40
CA ALA A 36 -1.49 -22.30 -16.37
C ALA A 36 -1.83 -22.90 -17.74
N ARG A 37 -2.35 -24.14 -17.74
CA ARG A 37 -2.87 -24.84 -18.93
C ARG A 37 -4.39 -24.90 -18.90
N GLY A 38 -4.99 -25.25 -20.03
CA GLY A 38 -6.44 -25.39 -20.18
C GLY A 38 -7.08 -24.21 -20.89
N THR A 39 -8.39 -24.09 -20.71
CA THR A 39 -9.20 -23.01 -21.25
C THR A 39 -8.82 -21.66 -20.64
N VAL A 40 -9.23 -20.57 -21.29
CA VAL A 40 -8.99 -19.21 -20.76
C VAL A 40 -9.56 -19.06 -19.35
N ALA A 41 -10.76 -19.59 -19.08
CA ALA A 41 -11.39 -19.51 -17.77
C ALA A 41 -10.59 -20.25 -16.67
N GLU A 42 -10.09 -21.45 -16.97
CA GLU A 42 -9.26 -22.22 -16.02
C GLU A 42 -7.94 -21.51 -15.73
N ARG A 43 -7.33 -20.90 -16.76
CA ARG A 43 -6.08 -20.13 -16.60
C ARG A 43 -6.29 -18.86 -15.79
N GLU A 44 -7.42 -18.18 -15.97
CA GLU A 44 -7.79 -17.02 -15.15
C GLU A 44 -8.00 -17.41 -13.69
N ALA A 45 -8.75 -18.47 -13.43
CA ALA A 45 -8.96 -18.99 -12.08
C ALA A 45 -7.62 -19.35 -11.42
N HIS A 46 -6.77 -20.11 -12.12
CA HIS A 46 -5.46 -20.50 -11.63
C HIS A 46 -4.57 -19.29 -11.32
N SER A 47 -4.57 -18.26 -12.18
CA SER A 47 -3.74 -17.07 -11.98
C SER A 47 -4.02 -16.33 -10.67
N LEU A 48 -5.26 -16.40 -10.17
CA LEU A 48 -5.71 -15.75 -8.94
C LEU A 48 -5.48 -16.62 -7.68
N THR A 49 -5.18 -17.91 -7.86
CA THR A 49 -4.94 -18.86 -6.76
C THR A 49 -3.47 -19.27 -6.65
N THR A 50 -2.56 -18.59 -7.37
CA THR A 50 -1.13 -18.86 -7.25
C THR A 50 -0.58 -18.37 -5.91
N PRO A 51 0.37 -19.08 -5.28
CA PRO A 51 1.04 -18.61 -4.06
C PRO A 51 1.64 -17.21 -4.21
N GLU A 52 2.15 -16.89 -5.40
CA GLU A 52 2.70 -15.57 -5.72
C GLU A 52 1.63 -14.48 -5.70
N TYR A 53 0.41 -14.78 -6.17
CA TYR A 53 -0.70 -13.85 -6.11
C TYR A 53 -1.20 -13.64 -4.68
N GLU A 54 -1.25 -14.69 -3.86
CA GLU A 54 -1.59 -14.59 -2.43
C GLU A 54 -0.56 -13.77 -1.64
N SER A 55 0.73 -14.02 -1.87
CA SER A 55 1.82 -13.21 -1.30
C SER A 55 1.71 -11.75 -1.72
N TYR A 56 1.40 -11.50 -3.00
CA TYR A 56 1.18 -10.15 -3.51
C TYR A 56 0.02 -9.44 -2.79
N LEU A 57 -1.09 -10.13 -2.54
CA LEU A 57 -2.24 -9.54 -1.82
C LEU A 57 -1.86 -9.16 -0.40
N THR A 58 -1.16 -10.04 0.32
CA THR A 58 -0.65 -9.77 1.67
C THR A 58 0.30 -8.57 1.68
N ASP A 59 1.24 -8.51 0.73
CA ASP A 59 2.20 -7.41 0.61
C ASP A 59 1.51 -6.07 0.29
N LEU A 60 0.47 -6.10 -0.55
CA LEU A 60 -0.32 -4.93 -0.89
C LEU A 60 -1.12 -4.45 0.32
N GLU A 61 -1.78 -5.35 1.04
CA GLU A 61 -2.54 -5.04 2.26
C GLU A 61 -1.63 -4.37 3.29
N GLN A 62 -0.45 -4.95 3.55
CA GLN A 62 0.50 -4.40 4.50
C GLN A 62 1.01 -3.02 4.04
N ALA A 63 1.32 -2.85 2.75
CA ALA A 63 1.79 -1.56 2.23
C ALA A 63 0.71 -0.46 2.33
N ILE A 64 -0.56 -0.80 2.12
CA ILE A 64 -1.68 0.13 2.32
C ILE A 64 -1.80 0.48 3.80
N LEU A 65 -1.78 -0.52 4.68
CA LEU A 65 -1.89 -0.31 6.12
C LEU A 65 -0.77 0.60 6.65
N ASP A 66 0.46 0.36 6.23
CA ASP A 66 1.62 1.18 6.60
C ASP A 66 1.46 2.64 6.13
N SER A 67 1.00 2.83 4.89
CA SER A 67 0.75 4.16 4.31
C SER A 67 -0.35 4.90 5.05
N GLU A 68 -1.48 4.24 5.32
CA GLU A 68 -2.62 4.83 6.02
C GLU A 68 -2.29 5.14 7.49
N LYS A 69 -1.55 4.25 8.16
CA LYS A 69 -1.09 4.48 9.52
C LYS A 69 -0.24 5.75 9.61
N LEU A 70 0.76 5.90 8.73
CA LEU A 70 1.60 7.10 8.69
C LEU A 70 0.80 8.36 8.34
N ALA A 71 -0.18 8.26 7.45
CA ALA A 71 -1.06 9.38 7.12
C ALA A 71 -1.87 9.83 8.35
N ASN A 72 -2.45 8.88 9.10
CA ASN A 72 -3.24 9.15 10.29
C ASN A 72 -2.42 9.72 11.45
N GLU A 73 -1.22 9.19 11.68
CA GLU A 73 -0.30 9.71 12.70
C GLU A 73 0.11 11.16 12.38
N ARG A 74 0.44 11.44 11.11
CA ARG A 74 0.77 12.80 10.64
C ARG A 74 -0.41 13.75 10.73
N ALA A 75 -1.61 13.31 10.35
CA ALA A 75 -2.83 14.12 10.49
C ALA A 75 -3.09 14.49 11.95
N THR A 76 -2.91 13.54 12.86
CA THR A 76 -3.02 13.76 14.31
C THR A 76 -1.98 14.79 14.79
N ALA A 77 -0.71 14.62 14.41
CA ALA A 77 0.36 15.55 14.79
C ALA A 77 0.13 16.98 14.24
N ALA A 78 -0.40 17.10 13.01
CA ALA A 78 -0.79 18.39 12.44
C ALA A 78 -1.97 19.02 13.21
N GLY A 79 -2.99 18.23 13.55
CA GLY A 79 -4.14 18.70 14.33
C GLY A 79 -3.76 19.18 15.72
N VAL A 80 -2.90 18.45 16.44
CA VAL A 80 -2.37 18.88 17.76
C VAL A 80 -1.64 20.22 17.64
N ARG A 81 -0.80 20.40 16.62
CA ARG A 81 -0.10 21.67 16.38
C ARG A 81 -1.08 22.82 16.14
N GLU A 82 -2.15 22.57 15.41
CA GLU A 82 -3.16 23.59 15.09
C GLU A 82 -3.96 24.00 16.33
N VAL A 83 -4.38 23.02 17.15
CA VAL A 83 -5.03 23.32 18.44
C VAL A 83 -4.12 24.18 19.32
N TRP A 84 -2.85 23.81 19.47
CA TRP A 84 -1.88 24.61 20.24
C TRP A 84 -1.73 26.05 19.72
N ARG A 85 -1.78 26.26 18.40
CA ARG A 85 -1.76 27.61 17.81
C ARG A 85 -3.03 28.39 18.15
N SER A 86 -4.18 27.72 18.14
CA SER A 86 -5.49 28.36 18.41
C SER A 86 -5.68 28.78 19.87
N THR A 87 -4.98 28.14 20.82
CA THR A 87 -5.10 28.41 22.26
C THR A 87 -4.06 29.41 22.80
N GLN A 88 -3.22 30.00 21.95
CA GLN A 88 -2.22 31.01 22.33
C GLN A 88 -2.77 32.46 22.31
N PHE A 89 -4.09 32.61 22.37
CA PHE A 89 -4.79 33.90 22.49
C PHE A 89 -5.33 34.11 23.90
#